data_AF-A0AAD0KV02-F1
#
_entry.id   AF-A0AAD0KV02-F1
#
_cell.length_a   1.000
_cell.length_b   1.000
_cell.length_c   1.000
_cell.angle_alpha   90.00
_cell.angle_beta   90.00
_cell.angle_gamma   90.00
#
_symmetry.space_group_name_H-M   'P 1'
#
loop_
_entity.id
_entity.type
_entity.pdbx_description
1 polymer ?
#
loop_
_entity_poly.entity_id
_entity_poly.type
_entity_poly.pdbx_seq_one_letter_code
_entity_poly.pdbx_strand_id
1 'polypeptide(L)'
;MAMWSRLMTVEALVVVGVIGTLLYTYRFIRQKSLLKNLEQITEIKHALIELRRVGWSERAIKKVFLKQLLPLKQEDIPAFVQNFIKEAAIFASTSFYQLIKVDSRSLSQEKATALLEQSMNMLDFPEELSHGILPELLQKMDVNCPPHHPFWRYFAKLVDKAFPVRELEVKRPLNRQVHQLRYLISYQQAFWVRQQFGKGKTDWQALVAYLRSLPRWSYRLRESARLHNKQLFGKKNQKTLPVNMKILIHFHSEFILNQDGQFALILEERPHVNGVVNGASFNYARANNKRHRQLDMAPVGRQDPVFRKELLRSKMGVYLSPTRFRRYQKGRNEVGWEQSYFNQQGSFSYGGHSRAACVANLRRRFAKDIGLKCTKKQFHGIMKSKNYF
;
A
#
# COMPACT_ATOMS: atom_id res chain seq x y z
N MET A 1 -22.70 -62.23 -1.78
CA MET A 1 -23.03 -61.05 -2.63
C MET A 1 -22.24 -59.78 -2.28
N ALA A 2 -21.96 -59.45 -1.01
CA ALA A 2 -21.25 -58.21 -0.63
C ALA A 2 -19.76 -58.11 -1.05
N MET A 3 -19.07 -59.24 -1.28
CA MET A 3 -17.65 -59.25 -1.67
C MET A 3 -17.46 -58.92 -3.16
N TRP A 4 -18.40 -59.35 -4.01
CA TRP A 4 -18.40 -59.09 -5.45
C TRP A 4 -18.75 -57.64 -5.78
N SER A 5 -19.66 -57.02 -5.01
CA SER A 5 -19.95 -55.58 -5.21
C SER A 5 -18.77 -54.69 -4.83
N ARG A 6 -17.99 -55.06 -3.80
CA ARG A 6 -16.75 -54.34 -3.41
C ARG A 6 -15.65 -54.45 -4.47
N LEU A 7 -15.42 -55.63 -5.04
CA LEU A 7 -14.45 -55.83 -6.12
C LEU A 7 -14.81 -55.01 -7.37
N MET A 8 -16.08 -55.07 -7.80
CA MET A 8 -16.58 -54.29 -8.94
C MET A 8 -16.45 -52.77 -8.73
N THR A 9 -16.66 -52.27 -7.50
CA THR A 9 -16.45 -50.85 -7.20
C THR A 9 -14.97 -50.43 -7.21
N VAL A 10 -14.04 -51.32 -6.84
CA VAL A 10 -12.60 -51.03 -6.89
C VAL A 10 -12.11 -51.02 -8.33
N GLU A 11 -12.53 -51.99 -9.15
CA GLU A 11 -12.19 -52.03 -10.58
C GLU A 11 -12.75 -50.82 -11.34
N ALA A 12 -13.99 -50.42 -11.07
CA ALA A 12 -14.58 -49.21 -11.65
C ALA A 12 -13.81 -47.94 -11.26
N LEU A 13 -13.36 -47.81 -10.00
CA LEU A 13 -12.54 -46.67 -9.56
C LEU A 13 -11.15 -46.66 -10.23
N VAL A 14 -10.55 -47.83 -10.44
CA VAL A 14 -9.26 -47.95 -11.16
C VAL A 14 -9.43 -47.53 -12.62
N VAL A 15 -10.48 -48.00 -13.30
CA VAL A 15 -10.78 -47.63 -14.69
C VAL A 15 -11.02 -46.13 -14.82
N VAL A 16 -11.81 -45.52 -13.92
CA VAL A 16 -12.03 -44.07 -13.89
C VAL A 16 -10.73 -43.31 -13.63
N GLY A 17 -9.87 -43.82 -12.73
CA GLY A 17 -8.54 -43.25 -12.47
C GLY A 17 -7.62 -43.30 -13.69
N VAL A 18 -7.59 -44.41 -14.42
CA VAL A 18 -6.80 -44.59 -15.64
C VAL A 18 -7.32 -43.68 -16.77
N ILE A 19 -8.63 -43.67 -17.02
CA ILE A 19 -9.25 -42.78 -18.02
C ILE A 19 -8.96 -41.31 -17.67
N GLY A 20 -9.14 -40.92 -16.40
CA GLY A 20 -8.83 -39.57 -15.93
C GLY A 20 -7.37 -39.20 -16.16
N THR A 21 -6.45 -40.14 -15.93
CA THR A 21 -5.01 -39.94 -16.17
C THR A 21 -4.71 -39.80 -17.67
N LEU A 22 -5.30 -40.64 -18.52
CA LEU A 22 -5.12 -40.58 -19.98
C LEU A 22 -5.68 -39.30 -20.59
N LEU A 23 -6.86 -38.86 -20.14
CA LEU A 23 -7.46 -37.59 -20.58
C LEU A 23 -6.61 -36.39 -20.13
N TYR A 24 -6.07 -36.44 -18.91
CA TYR A 24 -5.16 -35.42 -18.41
C TYR A 24 -3.87 -35.35 -19.22
N THR A 25 -3.22 -36.48 -19.49
CA THR A 25 -1.97 -36.53 -20.28
C THR A 25 -2.21 -36.07 -21.71
N TYR A 26 -3.28 -36.53 -22.35
CA TYR A 26 -3.68 -36.08 -23.70
C TYR A 26 -3.88 -34.56 -23.74
N ARG A 27 -4.67 -34.02 -22.80
CA ARG A 27 -4.90 -32.57 -22.71
C ARG A 27 -3.60 -31.79 -22.48
N PHE A 28 -2.70 -32.33 -21.65
CA PHE A 28 -1.40 -31.71 -21.36
C PHE A 28 -0.49 -31.68 -22.59
N ILE A 29 -0.40 -32.79 -23.34
CA ILE A 29 0.41 -32.89 -24.57
C ILE A 29 -0.14 -31.93 -25.63
N ARG A 30 -1.46 -31.94 -25.87
CA ARG A 30 -2.10 -31.04 -26.83
C ARG A 30 -1.86 -29.58 -26.47
N GLN A 31 -2.01 -29.21 -25.20
CA GLN A 31 -1.73 -27.84 -24.75
C GLN A 31 -0.26 -27.45 -24.98
N LYS A 32 0.70 -28.35 -24.74
CA LYS A 32 2.12 -28.09 -24.97
C LYS A 32 2.44 -27.87 -26.45
N SER A 33 1.81 -28.63 -27.34
CA SER A 33 1.95 -28.44 -28.80
C SER A 33 1.37 -27.11 -29.26
N LEU A 34 0.15 -26.76 -28.81
CA LEU A 34 -0.49 -25.48 -29.15
C LEU A 34 0.34 -24.28 -28.71
N LEU A 35 0.92 -24.34 -27.50
CA LEU A 35 1.81 -23.29 -27.01
C LEU A 35 3.06 -23.13 -27.88
N LYS A 36 3.68 -24.23 -28.32
CA LYS A 36 4.82 -24.17 -29.24
C LYS A 36 4.46 -23.51 -30.58
N ASN A 37 3.25 -23.75 -31.09
CA ASN A 37 2.81 -23.14 -32.34
C ASN A 37 2.55 -21.64 -32.17
N LEU A 38 1.93 -21.23 -31.05
CA LEU A 38 1.74 -19.81 -30.71
C LEU A 38 3.07 -19.08 -30.58
N GLU A 39 4.07 -19.71 -29.97
CA GLU A 39 5.42 -19.16 -29.85
C GLU A 39 6.11 -18.95 -31.20
N GLN A 40 5.59 -19.47 -32.31
CA GLN A 40 6.13 -19.20 -33.65
C GLN A 40 5.66 -17.86 -34.24
N ILE A 41 4.53 -17.32 -33.76
CA ILE A 41 3.96 -16.05 -34.19
C ILE A 41 4.90 -14.90 -33.76
N THR A 42 5.24 -14.02 -34.70
CA THR A 42 6.27 -12.97 -34.54
C THR A 42 5.98 -12.02 -33.37
N GLU A 43 4.73 -11.58 -33.24
CA GLU A 43 4.28 -10.68 -32.17
C GLU A 43 4.43 -11.33 -30.79
N ILE A 44 4.10 -12.61 -30.70
CA ILE A 44 4.26 -13.39 -29.46
C ILE A 44 5.75 -13.55 -29.15
N LYS A 45 6.61 -13.83 -30.13
CA LYS A 45 8.07 -13.90 -29.93
C LYS A 45 8.62 -12.59 -29.34
N HIS A 46 8.26 -11.45 -29.92
CA HIS A 46 8.71 -10.14 -29.42
C HIS A 46 8.21 -9.88 -27.99
N ALA A 47 6.93 -10.15 -27.72
CA ALA A 47 6.36 -10.03 -26.38
C ALA A 47 7.09 -10.92 -25.35
N LEU A 48 7.45 -12.15 -25.72
CA LEU A 48 8.22 -13.04 -24.85
C LEU A 48 9.62 -12.51 -24.56
N ILE A 49 10.31 -11.97 -25.56
CA ILE A 49 11.63 -11.33 -25.39
C ILE A 49 11.51 -10.16 -24.40
N GLU A 50 10.51 -9.31 -24.58
CA GLU A 50 10.30 -8.14 -23.71
C GLU A 50 9.98 -8.54 -22.27
N LEU A 51 9.05 -9.47 -22.06
CA LEU A 51 8.69 -9.94 -20.72
C LEU A 51 9.87 -10.61 -20.00
N ARG A 52 10.70 -11.36 -20.74
CA ARG A 52 11.93 -11.97 -20.20
C ARG A 52 12.99 -10.92 -19.87
N ARG A 53 13.16 -9.90 -20.73
CA ARG A 53 14.09 -8.79 -20.51
C ARG A 53 13.75 -8.01 -19.24
N VAL A 54 12.46 -7.83 -18.96
CA VAL A 54 11.96 -7.24 -17.71
C VAL A 54 12.21 -8.13 -16.49
N GLY A 55 12.46 -9.44 -16.68
CA GLY A 55 12.77 -10.38 -15.60
C GLY A 55 11.56 -11.18 -15.07
N TRP A 56 10.44 -11.19 -15.80
CA TRP A 56 9.32 -12.08 -15.45
C TRP A 56 9.72 -13.54 -15.64
N SER A 57 9.35 -14.41 -14.69
CA SER A 57 9.69 -15.83 -14.85
C SER A 57 8.89 -16.51 -15.95
N GLU A 58 9.46 -17.57 -16.54
CA GLU A 58 8.74 -18.46 -17.46
C GLU A 58 7.43 -18.98 -16.86
N ARG A 59 7.37 -19.17 -15.54
CA ARG A 59 6.15 -19.58 -14.85
C ARG A 59 5.07 -18.50 -14.91
N ALA A 60 5.43 -17.23 -14.68
CA ALA A 60 4.51 -16.10 -14.78
C ALA A 60 4.07 -15.87 -16.22
N ILE A 61 5.03 -15.80 -17.16
CA ILE A 61 4.77 -15.66 -18.60
C ILE A 61 3.82 -16.75 -19.10
N LYS A 62 4.12 -18.02 -18.80
CA LYS A 62 3.25 -19.13 -19.20
C LYS A 62 1.85 -19.02 -18.63
N LYS A 63 1.72 -18.69 -17.34
CA LYS A 63 0.41 -18.71 -16.65
C LYS A 63 -0.45 -17.50 -16.97
N VAL A 64 0.16 -16.34 -17.17
CA VAL A 64 -0.55 -15.06 -17.25
C VAL A 64 -0.63 -14.56 -18.69
N PHE A 65 0.38 -14.81 -19.52
CA PHE A 65 0.38 -14.39 -20.91
C PHE A 65 -0.03 -15.54 -21.84
N LEU A 66 0.81 -16.58 -21.96
CA LEU A 66 0.63 -17.63 -22.98
C LEU A 66 -0.67 -18.43 -22.82
N LYS A 67 -1.09 -18.73 -21.58
CA LYS A 67 -2.36 -19.45 -21.36
C LYS A 67 -3.60 -18.67 -21.77
N GLN A 68 -3.55 -17.34 -21.77
CA GLN A 68 -4.67 -16.51 -22.19
C GLN A 68 -4.81 -16.45 -23.72
N LEU A 69 -3.74 -16.78 -24.46
CA LEU A 69 -3.76 -16.85 -25.92
C LEU A 69 -4.46 -18.11 -26.46
N LEU A 70 -4.44 -19.21 -25.69
CA LEU A 70 -5.00 -20.51 -26.12
C LEU A 70 -6.48 -20.48 -26.54
N PRO A 71 -7.39 -19.77 -25.84
CA PRO A 71 -8.78 -19.67 -26.26
C PRO A 71 -9.05 -18.58 -27.32
N LEU A 72 -8.07 -17.75 -27.68
CA LEU A 72 -8.30 -16.63 -28.61
C LEU A 72 -8.32 -17.12 -30.06
N LYS A 73 -9.12 -16.43 -30.88
CA LYS A 73 -9.03 -16.56 -32.33
C LYS A 73 -7.75 -15.87 -32.81
N GLN A 74 -7.23 -16.32 -33.95
CA GLN A 74 -5.98 -15.79 -34.50
C GLN A 74 -6.04 -14.28 -34.81
N GLU A 75 -7.21 -13.79 -35.23
CA GLU A 75 -7.49 -12.37 -35.47
C GLU A 75 -7.39 -11.48 -34.21
N ASP A 76 -7.68 -12.03 -33.03
CA ASP A 76 -7.66 -11.30 -31.76
C ASP A 76 -6.27 -11.27 -31.10
N ILE A 77 -5.35 -12.13 -31.55
CA ILE A 77 -4.01 -12.31 -30.93
C ILE A 77 -3.21 -11.00 -30.94
N PRO A 78 -3.05 -10.26 -32.06
CA PRO A 78 -2.21 -9.06 -32.08
C PRO A 78 -2.69 -7.99 -31.09
N ALA A 79 -4.00 -7.73 -31.06
CA ALA A 79 -4.60 -6.76 -30.15
C ALA A 79 -4.42 -7.15 -28.68
N PHE A 80 -4.63 -8.43 -28.35
CA PHE A 80 -4.36 -8.94 -27.00
C PHE A 80 -2.88 -8.76 -26.61
N VAL A 81 -1.95 -9.15 -27.49
CA VAL A 81 -0.51 -9.07 -27.21
C VAL A 81 -0.08 -7.62 -26.96
N GLN A 82 -0.49 -6.69 -27.82
CA GLN A 82 -0.18 -5.28 -27.67
C GLN A 82 -0.72 -4.71 -26.36
N ASN A 83 -1.99 -4.98 -26.04
CA ASN A 83 -2.61 -4.52 -24.80
C ASN A 83 -1.93 -5.12 -23.56
N PHE A 84 -1.61 -6.41 -23.60
CA PHE A 84 -0.96 -7.08 -22.48
C PHE A 84 0.42 -6.49 -22.19
N ILE A 85 1.24 -6.28 -23.22
CA ILE A 85 2.58 -5.69 -23.08
C ILE A 85 2.49 -4.26 -22.55
N LYS A 86 1.59 -3.44 -23.11
CA LYS A 86 1.33 -2.09 -22.63
C LYS A 86 0.95 -2.09 -21.15
N GLU A 87 -0.02 -2.92 -20.75
CA GLU A 87 -0.40 -3.02 -19.34
C GLU A 87 0.73 -3.54 -18.47
N ALA A 88 1.49 -4.55 -18.91
CA ALA A 88 2.60 -5.12 -18.15
C ALA A 88 3.74 -4.12 -17.89
N ALA A 89 3.79 -3.00 -18.61
CA ALA A 89 4.72 -1.89 -18.37
C ALA A 89 4.16 -0.78 -17.46
N ILE A 90 2.86 -0.82 -17.12
CA ILE A 90 2.21 0.17 -16.24
C ILE A 90 2.16 -0.37 -14.81
N PHE A 91 2.75 0.39 -13.87
CA PHE A 91 2.79 0.02 -12.47
C PHE A 91 1.38 -0.12 -11.89
N ALA A 92 1.12 -1.19 -11.14
CA ALA A 92 -0.17 -1.51 -10.52
C ALA A 92 -1.32 -1.89 -11.48
N SER A 93 -1.05 -2.01 -12.79
CA SER A 93 -2.06 -2.47 -13.77
C SER A 93 -2.50 -3.91 -13.55
N THR A 94 -3.56 -4.32 -14.25
CA THR A 94 -4.07 -5.69 -14.23
C THR A 94 -3.00 -6.72 -14.63
N SER A 95 -2.39 -6.57 -15.81
CA SER A 95 -1.38 -7.52 -16.30
C SER A 95 -0.14 -7.55 -15.40
N PHE A 96 0.36 -6.40 -14.96
CA PHE A 96 1.49 -6.31 -14.02
C PHE A 96 1.19 -7.01 -12.69
N TYR A 97 0.01 -6.78 -12.11
CA TYR A 97 -0.44 -7.46 -10.90
C TYR A 97 -0.47 -8.98 -11.05
N GLN A 98 -1.03 -9.50 -12.15
CA GLN A 98 -1.13 -10.95 -12.34
C GLN A 98 0.26 -11.61 -12.46
N LEU A 99 1.21 -10.95 -13.13
CA LEU A 99 2.61 -11.40 -13.22
C LEU A 99 3.27 -11.44 -11.84
N ILE A 100 3.22 -10.35 -11.07
CA ILE A 100 3.75 -10.31 -9.69
C ILE A 100 3.08 -11.36 -8.80
N LYS A 101 1.76 -11.53 -8.91
CA LYS A 101 1.02 -12.49 -8.09
C LYS A 101 1.53 -13.92 -8.30
N VAL A 102 1.85 -14.31 -9.53
CA VAL A 102 2.43 -15.63 -9.81
C VAL A 102 3.85 -15.73 -9.26
N ASP A 103 4.68 -14.73 -9.52
CA ASP A 103 6.09 -14.73 -9.11
C ASP A 103 6.31 -14.64 -7.60
N SER A 104 5.39 -13.99 -6.88
CA SER A 104 5.41 -13.86 -5.42
C SER A 104 5.33 -15.20 -4.67
N ARG A 105 5.01 -16.31 -5.35
CA ARG A 105 4.91 -17.66 -4.76
C ARG A 105 6.26 -18.31 -4.50
N SER A 106 7.30 -17.91 -5.21
CA SER A 106 8.65 -18.47 -5.11
C SER A 106 9.67 -17.34 -5.18
N LEU A 107 9.58 -16.44 -4.20
CA LEU A 107 10.34 -15.19 -4.15
C LEU A 107 11.59 -15.37 -3.28
N SER A 108 12.77 -15.34 -3.89
CA SER A 108 14.05 -15.13 -3.19
C SER A 108 14.24 -13.63 -2.88
N GLN A 109 15.20 -13.28 -2.02
CA GLN A 109 15.53 -11.87 -1.77
C GLN A 109 16.06 -11.21 -3.05
N GLU A 110 17.00 -11.85 -3.73
CA GLU A 110 17.56 -11.38 -5.01
C GLU A 110 16.48 -11.10 -6.06
N LYS A 111 15.56 -12.05 -6.26
CA LYS A 111 14.45 -11.86 -7.21
C LYS A 111 13.52 -10.73 -6.78
N ALA A 112 13.29 -10.56 -5.48
CA ALA A 112 12.48 -9.46 -4.96
C ALA A 112 13.14 -8.10 -5.25
N THR A 113 14.45 -8.00 -5.04
CA THR A 113 15.24 -6.80 -5.31
C THR A 113 15.24 -6.47 -6.80
N ALA A 114 15.51 -7.45 -7.68
CA ALA A 114 15.49 -7.24 -9.13
C ALA A 114 14.12 -6.75 -9.62
N LEU A 115 13.01 -7.34 -9.16
CA LEU A 115 11.67 -6.88 -9.53
C LEU A 115 11.35 -5.47 -9.00
N LEU A 116 11.92 -5.06 -7.86
CA LEU A 116 11.79 -3.68 -7.36
C LEU A 116 12.55 -2.69 -8.23
N GLU A 117 13.79 -3.01 -8.61
CA GLU A 117 14.58 -2.19 -9.54
C GLU A 117 13.84 -2.01 -10.87
N GLN A 118 13.30 -3.10 -11.42
CA GLN A 118 12.49 -3.05 -12.63
C GLN A 118 11.21 -2.23 -12.44
N SER A 119 10.57 -2.30 -11.27
CA SER A 119 9.42 -1.44 -10.95
C SER A 119 9.81 0.04 -10.92
N MET A 120 11.00 0.38 -10.41
CA MET A 120 11.48 1.77 -10.39
C MET A 120 11.83 2.25 -11.79
N ASN A 121 12.44 1.39 -12.61
CA ASN A 121 12.75 1.69 -14.01
C ASN A 121 11.48 1.91 -14.84
N MET A 122 10.44 1.08 -14.69
CA MET A 122 9.17 1.28 -15.43
C MET A 122 8.48 2.59 -15.07
N LEU A 123 8.56 2.99 -13.81
CA LEU A 123 8.04 4.26 -13.33
C LEU A 123 8.90 5.45 -13.77
N ASP A 124 10.08 5.22 -14.33
CA ASP A 124 11.14 6.23 -14.48
C ASP A 124 11.35 6.98 -13.14
N PHE A 125 11.29 6.25 -12.02
CA PHE A 125 11.26 6.83 -10.69
C PHE A 125 12.59 7.51 -10.37
N PRO A 126 12.63 8.80 -10.01
CA PRO A 126 13.88 9.52 -9.81
C PRO A 126 14.63 8.97 -8.61
N GLU A 127 15.94 9.23 -8.54
CA GLU A 127 16.70 8.91 -7.33
C GLU A 127 16.20 9.70 -6.10
N GLU A 128 15.68 10.91 -6.33
CA GLU A 128 15.14 11.80 -5.32
C GLU A 128 13.84 12.44 -5.82
N LEU A 129 12.75 12.20 -5.09
CA LEU A 129 11.42 12.73 -5.35
C LEU A 129 11.41 14.23 -5.11
N SER A 130 10.90 14.97 -6.08
CA SER A 130 10.71 16.42 -6.02
C SER A 130 9.24 16.79 -6.23
N HIS A 131 8.92 18.06 -6.03
CA HIS A 131 7.66 18.61 -6.52
C HIS A 131 7.74 18.75 -8.05
N GLY A 132 6.61 18.61 -8.75
CA GLY A 132 6.51 18.82 -10.19
C GLY A 132 6.57 17.57 -11.05
N ILE A 133 7.24 16.50 -10.61
CA ILE A 133 7.36 15.24 -11.39
C ILE A 133 6.16 14.30 -11.28
N LEU A 134 5.12 14.73 -10.57
CA LEU A 134 3.96 13.90 -10.25
C LEU A 134 3.15 13.53 -11.51
N PRO A 135 2.86 14.44 -12.45
CA PRO A 135 2.12 14.09 -13.67
C PRO A 135 2.81 12.97 -14.46
N GLU A 136 4.13 13.02 -14.61
CA GLU A 136 4.93 12.02 -15.33
C GLU A 136 4.88 10.66 -14.63
N LEU A 137 5.07 10.63 -13.30
CA LEU A 137 4.99 9.40 -12.52
C LEU A 137 3.58 8.77 -12.57
N LEU A 138 2.52 9.60 -12.58
CA LEU A 138 1.14 9.10 -12.67
C LEU A 138 0.80 8.52 -14.04
N GLN A 139 1.44 8.97 -15.13
CA GLN A 139 1.25 8.37 -16.46
C GLN A 139 1.79 6.93 -16.55
N LYS A 140 2.80 6.60 -15.72
CA LYS A 140 3.42 5.27 -15.65
C LYS A 140 2.75 4.35 -14.62
N MET A 141 1.68 4.81 -14.00
CA MET A 141 0.96 4.12 -12.93
C MET A 141 -0.52 3.98 -13.29
N ASP A 142 -1.11 2.83 -12.97
CA ASP A 142 -2.56 2.67 -13.10
C ASP A 142 -3.27 3.46 -12.00
N VAL A 143 -3.68 4.67 -12.34
CA VAL A 143 -4.42 5.57 -11.45
C VAL A 143 -5.79 5.02 -11.06
N ASN A 144 -6.32 4.02 -11.77
CA ASN A 144 -7.59 3.36 -11.48
C ASN A 144 -7.45 2.18 -10.51
N CYS A 145 -6.23 1.77 -10.15
CA CYS A 145 -6.00 0.72 -9.17
C CYS A 145 -6.50 1.15 -7.77
N PRO A 146 -7.56 0.52 -7.22
CA PRO A 146 -8.19 1.02 -6.02
C PRO A 146 -7.35 0.76 -4.76
N PRO A 147 -7.49 1.54 -3.68
CA PRO A 147 -6.71 1.35 -2.45
C PRO A 147 -6.94 -0.01 -1.77
N HIS A 148 -8.08 -0.68 -2.00
CA HIS A 148 -8.35 -2.01 -1.46
C HIS A 148 -7.85 -3.16 -2.36
N HIS A 149 -7.25 -2.86 -3.52
CA HIS A 149 -6.83 -3.86 -4.49
C HIS A 149 -5.77 -4.82 -3.90
N PRO A 150 -5.82 -6.14 -4.18
CA PRO A 150 -4.82 -7.08 -3.70
C PRO A 150 -3.38 -6.80 -4.17
N PHE A 151 -3.20 -6.07 -5.28
CA PHE A 151 -1.88 -5.67 -5.78
C PHE A 151 -0.98 -5.11 -4.68
N TRP A 152 -1.50 -4.19 -3.87
CA TRP A 152 -0.78 -3.52 -2.79
C TRP A 152 -0.15 -4.51 -1.80
N ARG A 153 -0.86 -5.60 -1.48
CA ARG A 153 -0.35 -6.65 -0.60
C ARG A 153 0.79 -7.45 -1.25
N TYR A 154 0.70 -7.73 -2.55
CA TYR A 154 1.74 -8.46 -3.27
C TYR A 154 2.99 -7.61 -3.47
N PHE A 155 2.82 -6.33 -3.83
CA PHE A 155 3.93 -5.40 -3.91
C PHE A 155 4.60 -5.19 -2.54
N ALA A 156 3.82 -5.02 -1.47
CA ALA A 156 4.36 -4.94 -0.12
C ALA A 156 5.14 -6.21 0.31
N LYS A 157 4.70 -7.40 -0.12
CA LYS A 157 5.44 -8.65 0.09
C LYS A 157 6.79 -8.66 -0.65
N LEU A 158 6.86 -8.04 -1.83
CA LEU A 158 8.10 -7.87 -2.57
C LEU A 158 9.11 -7.06 -1.74
N VAL A 159 8.68 -5.89 -1.25
CA VAL A 159 9.49 -5.01 -0.40
C VAL A 159 9.92 -5.70 0.90
N ASP A 160 9.00 -6.39 1.58
CA ASP A 160 9.31 -7.12 2.81
C ASP A 160 10.38 -8.19 2.60
N LYS A 161 10.38 -8.85 1.44
CA LYS A 161 11.36 -9.89 1.09
C LYS A 161 12.70 -9.32 0.64
N ALA A 162 12.70 -8.19 -0.06
CA ALA A 162 13.91 -7.52 -0.53
C ALA A 162 14.72 -6.87 0.61
N PHE A 163 14.03 -6.36 1.64
CA PHE A 163 14.65 -5.62 2.75
C PHE A 163 14.40 -6.29 4.12
N PRO A 164 15.07 -7.41 4.43
CA PRO A 164 15.02 -7.99 5.77
C PRO A 164 15.57 -7.02 6.83
N VAL A 165 15.18 -7.27 8.08
CA VAL A 165 15.62 -6.50 9.26
C VAL A 165 15.46 -4.99 9.04
N ARG A 166 16.53 -4.19 8.97
CA ARG A 166 16.46 -2.73 8.81
C ARG A 166 17.07 -2.27 7.49
N GLU A 167 17.25 -3.15 6.52
CA GLU A 167 17.97 -2.83 5.29
C GLU A 167 17.40 -1.62 4.54
N LEU A 168 16.08 -1.42 4.53
CA LEU A 168 15.45 -0.27 3.85
C LEU A 168 15.92 1.10 4.38
N GLU A 169 16.44 1.18 5.61
CA GLU A 169 16.96 2.44 6.16
C GLU A 169 18.37 2.80 5.68
N VAL A 170 19.08 1.83 5.08
CA VAL A 170 20.44 2.00 4.59
C VAL A 170 20.43 2.93 3.37
N LYS A 171 21.30 3.93 3.36
CA LYS A 171 21.39 4.91 2.28
C LYS A 171 21.90 4.25 0.99
N ARG A 172 20.97 3.87 0.12
CA ARG A 172 21.19 3.37 -1.24
C ARG A 172 20.11 3.93 -2.16
N PRO A 173 20.39 4.13 -3.46
CA PRO A 173 19.42 4.66 -4.42
C PRO A 173 18.07 3.93 -4.38
N LEU A 174 18.08 2.61 -4.59
CA LEU A 174 16.86 1.79 -4.57
C LEU A 174 16.07 1.93 -3.25
N ASN A 175 16.75 1.93 -2.11
CA ASN A 175 16.10 2.03 -0.80
C ASN A 175 15.39 3.37 -0.63
N ARG A 176 16.00 4.45 -1.14
CA ARG A 176 15.40 5.78 -1.16
C ARG A 176 14.19 5.81 -2.07
N GLN A 177 14.32 5.32 -3.30
CA GLN A 177 13.21 5.23 -4.26
C GLN A 177 12.03 4.45 -3.69
N VAL A 178 12.28 3.26 -3.13
CA VAL A 178 11.24 2.42 -2.51
C VAL A 178 10.59 3.11 -1.32
N HIS A 179 11.33 3.81 -0.47
CA HIS A 179 10.71 4.58 0.61
C HIS A 179 9.86 5.74 0.07
N GLN A 180 10.36 6.48 -0.91
CA GLN A 180 9.68 7.65 -1.45
C GLN A 180 8.47 7.30 -2.33
N LEU A 181 8.46 6.13 -2.97
CA LEU A 181 7.31 5.57 -3.68
C LEU A 181 6.05 5.49 -2.79
N ARG A 182 6.21 5.34 -1.48
CA ARG A 182 5.09 5.31 -0.52
C ARG A 182 4.24 6.59 -0.60
N TYR A 183 4.86 7.73 -0.93
CA TYR A 183 4.17 9.01 -1.10
C TYR A 183 3.40 9.07 -2.42
N LEU A 184 4.00 8.57 -3.52
CA LEU A 184 3.31 8.45 -4.80
C LEU A 184 2.08 7.54 -4.69
N ILE A 185 2.23 6.36 -4.06
CA ILE A 185 1.12 5.43 -3.84
C ILE A 185 0.01 6.09 -3.01
N SER A 186 0.36 6.81 -1.94
CA SER A 186 -0.64 7.48 -1.10
C SER A 186 -1.37 8.60 -1.84
N TYR A 187 -0.66 9.34 -2.68
CA TYR A 187 -1.26 10.35 -3.55
C TYR A 187 -2.22 9.71 -4.55
N GLN A 188 -1.78 8.69 -5.30
CA GLN A 188 -2.63 7.98 -6.25
C GLN A 188 -3.90 7.41 -5.58
N GLN A 189 -3.78 6.87 -4.37
CA GLN A 189 -4.93 6.33 -3.64
C GLN A 189 -5.93 7.41 -3.21
N ALA A 190 -5.47 8.58 -2.78
CA ALA A 190 -6.34 9.71 -2.48
C ALA A 190 -6.97 10.29 -3.75
N PHE A 191 -6.19 10.41 -4.83
CA PHE A 191 -6.67 10.80 -6.15
C PHE A 191 -7.78 9.86 -6.64
N TRP A 192 -7.59 8.54 -6.53
CA TRP A 192 -8.61 7.55 -6.87
C TRP A 192 -9.90 7.76 -6.08
N VAL A 193 -9.81 8.01 -4.77
CA VAL A 193 -11.01 8.28 -3.93
C VAL A 193 -11.73 9.55 -4.39
N ARG A 194 -10.99 10.61 -4.71
CA ARG A 194 -11.55 11.86 -5.26
C ARG A 194 -12.27 11.61 -6.58
N GLN A 195 -11.66 10.87 -7.50
CA GLN A 195 -12.24 10.57 -8.80
C GLN A 195 -13.52 9.72 -8.69
N GLN A 196 -13.50 8.68 -7.86
CA GLN A 196 -14.62 7.73 -7.78
C GLN A 196 -15.75 8.21 -6.85
N PHE A 197 -15.44 9.00 -5.83
CA PHE A 197 -16.40 9.36 -4.78
C PHE A 197 -16.49 10.86 -4.49
N GLY A 198 -15.69 11.70 -5.15
CA GLY A 198 -15.50 13.13 -4.80
C GLY A 198 -16.29 14.15 -5.60
N LYS A 199 -17.05 13.75 -6.63
CA LYS A 199 -17.87 14.71 -7.41
C LYS A 199 -18.83 15.48 -6.48
N GLY A 200 -18.62 16.80 -6.36
CA GLY A 200 -19.40 17.70 -5.49
C GLY A 200 -19.19 17.48 -3.98
N LYS A 201 -18.10 16.81 -3.57
CA LYS A 201 -17.86 16.39 -2.18
C LYS A 201 -16.48 16.80 -1.69
N THR A 202 -16.36 17.01 -0.38
CA THR A 202 -15.06 17.16 0.29
C THR A 202 -14.33 15.81 0.39
N ASP A 203 -13.02 15.82 0.65
CA ASP A 203 -12.24 14.58 0.85
C ASP A 203 -12.84 13.74 1.99
N TRP A 204 -13.37 14.38 3.04
CA TRP A 204 -14.13 13.72 4.11
C TRP A 204 -15.33 12.94 3.57
N GLN A 205 -16.19 13.61 2.80
CA GLN A 205 -17.39 12.99 2.25
C GLN A 205 -17.07 11.89 1.23
N ALA A 206 -16.03 12.11 0.40
CA ALA A 206 -15.55 11.12 -0.56
C ALA A 206 -15.02 9.86 0.17
N LEU A 207 -14.19 10.03 1.20
CA LEU A 207 -13.67 8.92 1.98
C LEU A 207 -14.77 8.20 2.77
N VAL A 208 -15.76 8.92 3.31
CA VAL A 208 -16.94 8.28 3.95
C VAL A 208 -17.70 7.41 2.95
N ALA A 209 -17.98 7.94 1.75
CA ALA A 209 -18.70 7.20 0.70
C ALA A 209 -17.91 5.95 0.27
N TYR A 210 -16.60 6.08 0.08
CA TYR A 210 -15.74 4.94 -0.22
C TYR A 210 -15.74 3.88 0.89
N LEU A 211 -15.57 4.27 2.15
CA LEU A 211 -15.52 3.30 3.25
C LEU A 211 -16.88 2.61 3.49
N ARG A 212 -18.00 3.26 3.13
CA ARG A 212 -19.34 2.64 3.13
C ARG A 212 -19.50 1.59 2.03
N SER A 213 -18.77 1.71 0.91
CA SER A 213 -18.78 0.71 -0.17
C SER A 213 -17.92 -0.52 0.13
N LEU A 214 -17.13 -0.50 1.22
CA LEU A 214 -16.25 -1.59 1.60
C LEU A 214 -16.83 -2.44 2.74
N PRO A 215 -16.53 -3.75 2.76
CA PRO A 215 -16.78 -4.58 3.94
C PRO A 215 -16.10 -3.99 5.18
N ARG A 216 -16.78 -4.04 6.33
CA ARG A 216 -16.30 -3.40 7.57
C ARG A 216 -14.90 -3.88 7.99
N TRP A 217 -14.58 -5.14 7.75
CA TRP A 217 -13.29 -5.75 8.12
C TRP A 217 -12.11 -5.24 7.27
N SER A 218 -12.39 -4.55 6.15
CA SER A 218 -11.35 -4.05 5.24
C SER A 218 -10.59 -2.84 5.80
N TYR A 219 -11.17 -2.09 6.75
CA TYR A 219 -10.56 -0.84 7.23
C TYR A 219 -10.51 -0.67 8.76
N ARG A 220 -9.56 0.15 9.22
CA ARG A 220 -9.26 0.43 10.62
C ARG A 220 -9.24 1.93 10.88
N LEU A 221 -10.02 2.37 11.87
CA LEU A 221 -10.07 3.77 12.34
C LEU A 221 -9.34 4.01 13.67
N ARG A 222 -8.81 2.93 14.28
CA ARG A 222 -8.29 2.94 15.66
C ARG A 222 -6.77 3.04 15.76
N GLU A 223 -6.05 2.91 14.64
CA GLU A 223 -4.59 3.01 14.61
C GLU A 223 -4.12 4.37 15.10
N SER A 224 -2.97 4.46 15.74
CA SER A 224 -2.49 5.73 16.31
C SER A 224 -2.16 6.75 15.21
N ALA A 225 -2.64 7.99 15.35
CA ALA A 225 -2.27 9.11 14.47
C ALA A 225 -1.26 10.07 15.11
N ARG A 226 -0.67 9.72 16.27
CA ARG A 226 0.22 10.60 17.05
C ARG A 226 1.34 11.21 16.19
N LEU A 227 2.01 10.38 15.38
CA LEU A 227 3.13 10.81 14.54
C LEU A 227 2.71 11.70 13.35
N HIS A 228 1.40 11.77 13.06
CA HIS A 228 0.81 12.66 12.07
C HIS A 228 0.19 13.90 12.72
N ASN A 229 0.50 14.22 13.98
CA ASN A 229 0.01 15.42 14.65
C ASN A 229 1.17 16.33 15.08
N LYS A 230 2.17 16.52 14.19
CA LYS A 230 3.31 17.39 14.47
C LYS A 230 2.90 18.86 14.50
N GLN A 231 3.65 19.66 15.26
CA GLN A 231 3.54 21.11 15.32
C GLN A 231 4.94 21.73 15.19
N LEU A 232 5.00 23.01 14.80
CA LEU A 232 6.26 23.76 14.73
C LEU A 232 6.64 24.27 16.12
N PHE A 233 7.89 24.05 16.50
CA PHE A 233 8.52 24.61 17.70
C PHE A 233 9.80 25.35 17.33
N GLY A 234 9.84 26.65 17.62
CA GLY A 234 11.00 27.52 17.47
C GLY A 234 11.03 28.59 18.55
N LYS A 235 12.19 29.24 18.76
CA LYS A 235 12.41 30.19 19.87
C LYS A 235 11.33 31.28 19.99
N LYS A 236 10.77 31.74 18.87
CA LYS A 236 9.69 32.74 18.79
C LYS A 236 8.48 32.25 17.98
N ASN A 237 8.49 30.99 17.53
CA ASN A 237 7.50 30.46 16.59
C ASN A 237 6.91 29.16 17.15
N GLN A 238 5.66 29.22 17.59
CA GLN A 238 4.87 28.02 17.83
C GLN A 238 3.69 28.03 16.88
N LYS A 239 3.62 27.05 15.98
CA LYS A 239 2.51 26.94 15.03
C LYS A 239 1.78 25.64 15.24
N THR A 240 0.52 25.77 15.66
CA THR A 240 -0.41 24.66 15.72
C THR A 240 -0.87 24.28 14.32
N LEU A 241 -0.68 23.01 13.97
CA LEU A 241 -1.26 22.42 12.77
C LEU A 241 -2.62 21.77 13.08
N PRO A 242 -3.48 21.57 12.06
CA PRO A 242 -4.75 20.86 12.20
C PRO A 242 -4.60 19.50 12.89
N VAL A 243 -5.63 19.11 13.63
CA VAL A 243 -5.72 17.75 14.18
C VAL A 243 -5.91 16.76 13.05
N ASN A 244 -5.12 15.68 13.03
CA ASN A 244 -5.20 14.65 12.00
C ASN A 244 -5.65 13.32 12.59
N MET A 245 -6.50 12.60 11.86
CA MET A 245 -6.79 11.19 12.11
C MET A 245 -6.21 10.29 11.03
N LYS A 246 -6.07 9.00 11.35
CA LYS A 246 -5.48 7.98 10.49
C LYS A 246 -6.52 6.90 10.20
N ILE A 247 -6.62 6.53 8.94
CA ILE A 247 -7.46 5.45 8.44
C ILE A 247 -6.55 4.50 7.68
N LEU A 248 -6.68 3.18 7.93
CA LEU A 248 -5.99 2.16 7.14
C LEU A 248 -6.97 1.26 6.41
N ILE A 249 -6.63 0.86 5.19
CA ILE A 249 -7.31 -0.21 4.43
C ILE A 249 -6.32 -1.36 4.26
N HIS A 250 -6.69 -2.54 4.75
CA HIS A 250 -5.85 -3.74 4.81
C HIS A 250 -4.44 -3.51 5.39
N PHE A 251 -4.31 -2.51 6.28
CA PHE A 251 -3.06 -2.01 6.87
C PHE A 251 -2.07 -1.34 5.88
N HIS A 252 -2.16 -1.65 4.59
CA HIS A 252 -1.28 -1.13 3.54
C HIS A 252 -1.61 0.31 3.14
N SER A 253 -2.82 0.57 2.66
CA SER A 253 -3.23 1.91 2.23
C SER A 253 -3.57 2.76 3.43
N GLU A 254 -2.96 3.95 3.51
CA GLU A 254 -3.09 4.89 4.61
C GLU A 254 -3.69 6.20 4.12
N PHE A 255 -4.69 6.69 4.83
CA PHE A 255 -5.21 8.04 4.67
C PHE A 255 -5.01 8.82 5.96
N ILE A 256 -4.49 10.03 5.82
CA ILE A 256 -4.45 11.02 6.88
C ILE A 256 -5.43 12.11 6.51
N LEU A 257 -6.46 12.27 7.34
CA LEU A 257 -7.51 13.26 7.12
C LEU A 257 -7.46 14.27 8.26
N ASN A 258 -7.38 15.55 7.91
CA ASN A 258 -7.36 16.63 8.90
C ASN A 258 -8.77 16.93 9.43
N GLN A 259 -8.85 17.75 10.47
CA GLN A 259 -10.11 18.14 11.11
C GLN A 259 -11.04 18.96 10.20
N ASP A 260 -10.48 19.59 9.17
CA ASP A 260 -11.20 20.39 8.16
C ASP A 260 -11.73 19.50 7.02
N GLY A 261 -11.42 18.20 7.06
CA GLY A 261 -11.91 17.22 6.10
C GLY A 261 -11.14 17.16 4.80
N GLN A 262 -9.87 17.58 4.78
CA GLN A 262 -8.94 17.50 3.65
C GLN A 262 -7.90 16.39 3.86
N PHE A 263 -7.49 15.73 2.77
CA PHE A 263 -6.36 14.80 2.83
C PHE A 263 -5.06 15.54 3.12
N ALA A 264 -4.24 14.96 4.00
CA ALA A 264 -2.85 15.40 4.20
C ALA A 264 -1.94 14.55 3.30
N LEU A 265 -1.49 15.13 2.20
CA LEU A 265 -0.65 14.48 1.19
C LEU A 265 0.63 15.30 0.95
N ILE A 266 1.74 14.60 0.74
CA ILE A 266 3.04 15.24 0.52
C ILE A 266 3.17 15.80 -0.90
N LEU A 267 2.59 15.10 -1.88
CA LEU A 267 2.72 15.38 -3.31
C LEU A 267 1.52 16.14 -3.90
N GLU A 268 0.77 16.89 -3.09
CA GLU A 268 -0.21 17.81 -3.66
C GLU A 268 0.47 18.86 -4.53
N GLU A 269 -0.21 19.31 -5.58
CA GLU A 269 0.30 20.34 -6.48
C GLU A 269 0.63 21.63 -5.71
N ARG A 270 -0.21 21.95 -4.71
CA ARG A 270 0.01 23.04 -3.74
C ARG A 270 -0.02 22.46 -2.33
N PRO A 271 1.08 21.85 -1.86
CA PRO A 271 1.05 21.08 -0.64
C PRO A 271 0.97 22.01 0.56
N HIS A 272 -0.10 21.88 1.35
CA HIS A 272 -0.17 22.53 2.65
C HIS A 272 0.95 22.00 3.56
N VAL A 273 1.46 22.84 4.46
CA VAL A 273 2.47 22.44 5.46
C VAL A 273 2.06 21.17 6.21
N ASN A 274 0.78 21.02 6.54
CA ASN A 274 0.27 19.79 7.17
C ASN A 274 0.46 18.55 6.31
N GLY A 275 0.26 18.66 4.99
CA GLY A 275 0.50 17.58 4.03
C GLY A 275 1.96 17.14 4.02
N VAL A 276 2.91 18.07 3.86
CA VAL A 276 4.35 17.72 3.82
C VAL A 276 4.85 17.14 5.16
N VAL A 277 4.41 17.72 6.28
CA VAL A 277 4.90 17.36 7.63
C VAL A 277 4.23 16.09 8.17
N ASN A 278 2.92 15.96 7.99
CA ASN A 278 2.08 14.93 8.59
C ASN A 278 1.44 13.96 7.59
N GLY A 279 1.74 14.11 6.30
CA GLY A 279 1.05 13.41 5.23
C GLY A 279 1.09 11.89 5.32
N ALA A 280 0.13 11.28 4.64
CA ALA A 280 0.00 9.84 4.53
C ALA A 280 1.20 9.21 3.82
N SER A 281 1.49 7.97 4.22
CA SER A 281 2.45 7.11 3.54
C SER A 281 1.94 5.68 3.55
N PHE A 282 2.02 5.02 2.39
CA PHE A 282 1.69 3.60 2.25
C PHE A 282 2.52 2.74 3.21
N ASN A 283 1.96 1.64 3.73
CA ASN A 283 2.69 0.72 4.61
C ASN A 283 3.08 -0.56 3.86
N TYR A 284 4.35 -0.93 3.91
CA TYR A 284 4.84 -2.20 3.43
C TYR A 284 4.62 -3.33 4.44
N ALA A 285 4.62 -3.04 5.74
CA ALA A 285 4.26 -4.06 6.72
C ALA A 285 2.76 -4.41 6.64
N ARG A 286 2.40 -5.59 7.17
CA ARG A 286 1.01 -6.10 7.17
C ARG A 286 0.23 -5.79 8.44
N ALA A 287 0.94 -5.39 9.49
CA ALA A 287 0.36 -5.11 10.80
C ALA A 287 1.31 -4.25 11.61
N ASN A 288 0.79 -3.63 12.66
CA ASN A 288 1.55 -2.80 13.56
C ASN A 288 2.43 -3.67 14.48
N ASN A 289 3.62 -4.05 13.99
CA ASN A 289 4.54 -4.96 14.66
C ASN A 289 6.01 -4.54 14.42
N LYS A 290 6.97 -5.42 14.73
CA LYS A 290 8.40 -5.16 14.50
C LYS A 290 8.71 -4.83 13.03
N ARG A 291 8.05 -5.49 12.06
CA ARG A 291 8.24 -5.20 10.63
C ARG A 291 7.72 -3.81 10.25
N HIS A 292 6.61 -3.34 10.84
CA HIS A 292 6.16 -1.95 10.63
C HIS A 292 7.20 -0.93 11.08
N ARG A 293 7.84 -1.17 12.24
CA ARG A 293 8.96 -0.30 12.66
C ARG A 293 10.11 -0.32 11.66
N GLN A 294 10.45 -1.50 11.14
CA GLN A 294 11.59 -1.71 10.27
C GLN A 294 11.41 -1.15 8.85
N LEU A 295 10.24 -1.36 8.25
CA LEU A 295 9.96 -0.96 6.86
C LEU A 295 9.34 0.43 6.76
N ASP A 296 8.47 0.80 7.70
CA ASP A 296 7.61 1.97 7.52
C ASP A 296 8.02 3.16 8.40
N MET A 297 8.69 2.92 9.53
CA MET A 297 9.08 3.96 10.49
C MET A 297 10.58 4.27 10.49
N ALA A 298 11.45 3.27 10.50
CA ALA A 298 12.89 3.46 10.61
C ALA A 298 13.53 4.20 9.41
N PRO A 299 13.05 4.04 8.16
CA PRO A 299 13.56 4.81 7.03
C PRO A 299 13.17 6.30 7.04
N VAL A 300 12.15 6.69 7.80
CA VAL A 300 11.67 8.08 7.90
C VAL A 300 12.80 9.02 8.37
N GLY A 301 12.86 10.21 7.80
CA GLY A 301 13.94 11.18 7.99
C GLY A 301 15.20 10.90 7.18
N ARG A 302 15.67 9.64 7.13
CA ARG A 302 16.88 9.28 6.36
C ARG A 302 16.62 9.20 4.87
N GLN A 303 15.55 8.50 4.49
CA GLN A 303 15.15 8.29 3.10
C GLN A 303 14.10 9.29 2.62
N ASP A 304 13.62 10.18 3.49
CA ASP A 304 12.61 11.17 3.12
C ASP A 304 13.11 12.12 2.03
N PRO A 305 12.18 12.67 1.21
CA PRO A 305 12.51 13.67 0.21
C PRO A 305 13.27 14.87 0.79
N VAL A 306 14.22 15.42 0.03
CA VAL A 306 14.99 16.62 0.44
C VAL A 306 14.08 17.75 0.89
N PHE A 307 13.09 18.12 0.09
CA PHE A 307 12.15 19.20 0.41
C PHE A 307 11.41 18.98 1.74
N ARG A 308 11.09 17.72 2.08
CA ARG A 308 10.44 17.37 3.35
C ARG A 308 11.42 17.56 4.52
N LYS A 309 12.66 17.09 4.37
CA LYS A 309 13.70 17.21 5.40
C LYS A 309 13.99 18.68 5.72
N GLU A 310 14.07 19.52 4.69
CA GLU A 310 14.24 20.97 4.81
C GLU A 310 13.08 21.63 5.55
N LEU A 311 11.83 21.29 5.20
CA LEU A 311 10.67 21.85 5.89
C LEU A 311 10.61 21.41 7.36
N LEU A 312 10.93 20.15 7.66
CA LEU A 312 10.94 19.61 9.02
C LEU A 312 11.98 20.32 9.93
N ARG A 313 13.03 20.89 9.35
CA ARG A 313 14.14 21.58 10.02
C ARG A 313 14.41 22.95 9.39
N SER A 314 13.37 23.79 9.35
CA SER A 314 13.48 25.12 8.75
C SER A 314 14.07 26.14 9.73
N LYS A 315 14.49 27.31 9.23
CA LYS A 315 14.93 28.44 10.07
C LYS A 315 13.84 28.90 11.06
N MET A 316 12.57 28.64 10.78
CA MET A 316 11.47 29.00 11.67
C MET A 316 11.38 28.13 12.92
N GLY A 317 11.94 26.91 12.89
CA GLY A 317 11.87 25.95 13.98
C GLY A 317 11.82 24.50 13.46
N VAL A 318 11.62 23.57 14.40
CA VAL A 318 11.56 22.13 14.13
C VAL A 318 10.14 21.63 14.30
N TYR A 319 9.68 20.79 13.36
CA TYR A 319 8.41 20.10 13.52
C TYR A 319 8.57 18.86 14.40
N LEU A 320 7.91 18.86 15.56
CA LEU A 320 7.99 17.77 16.53
C LEU A 320 6.66 17.04 16.63
N SER A 321 6.72 15.71 16.82
CA SER A 321 5.52 14.91 17.14
C SER A 321 5.27 14.91 18.65
N PRO A 322 4.00 14.85 19.10
CA PRO A 322 3.69 14.74 20.51
C PRO A 322 4.30 13.47 21.11
N THR A 323 4.82 13.52 22.34
CA THR A 323 5.35 12.35 23.04
C THR A 323 4.22 11.42 23.50
N ARG A 324 4.55 10.24 24.05
CA ARG A 324 3.57 9.24 24.50
C ARG A 324 3.42 9.16 26.03
N PHE A 325 3.98 10.11 26.79
CA PHE A 325 3.92 10.05 28.26
C PHE A 325 2.48 10.12 28.77
N ARG A 326 2.02 9.09 29.48
CA ARG A 326 0.62 9.01 29.95
C ARG A 326 0.39 9.60 31.33
N ARG A 327 1.44 9.84 32.09
CA ARG A 327 1.39 10.33 33.47
C ARG A 327 2.49 11.34 33.70
N TYR A 328 2.16 12.40 34.41
CA TYR A 328 3.13 13.37 34.92
C TYR A 328 3.86 12.80 36.14
N GLN A 329 5.17 13.01 36.18
CA GLN A 329 6.03 12.78 37.33
C GLN A 329 7.01 13.95 37.45
N LYS A 330 6.80 14.78 38.47
CA LYS A 330 7.67 15.91 38.79
C LYS A 330 9.13 15.45 38.94
N GLY A 331 10.06 16.21 38.39
CA GLY A 331 11.49 15.92 38.36
C GLY A 331 11.93 14.79 37.43
N ARG A 332 11.02 14.06 36.77
CA ARG A 332 11.36 12.92 35.92
C ARG A 332 11.02 13.11 34.45
N ASN A 333 9.84 13.64 34.15
CA ASN A 333 9.35 13.68 32.76
C ASN A 333 8.61 14.97 32.39
N GLU A 334 8.93 16.08 33.04
CA GLU A 334 8.19 17.34 32.90
C GLU A 334 8.12 17.83 31.45
N VAL A 335 9.27 17.96 30.78
CA VAL A 335 9.33 18.36 29.36
C VAL A 335 8.59 17.36 28.47
N GLY A 336 8.74 16.06 28.76
CA GLY A 336 8.04 15.01 28.04
C GLY A 336 6.52 15.07 28.22
N TRP A 337 6.05 15.39 29.42
CA TRP A 337 4.65 15.55 29.75
C TRP A 337 4.05 16.81 29.12
N GLU A 338 4.79 17.91 29.12
CA GLU A 338 4.40 19.16 28.44
C GLU A 338 4.16 18.93 26.95
N GLN A 339 5.03 18.15 26.31
CA GLN A 339 4.88 17.75 24.91
C GLN A 339 3.99 16.50 24.71
N SER A 340 3.30 16.02 25.73
CA SER A 340 2.56 14.76 25.65
C SER A 340 1.30 14.85 24.80
N TYR A 341 1.08 13.80 24.01
CA TYR A 341 -0.18 13.56 23.31
C TYR A 341 -1.40 13.53 24.25
N PHE A 342 -1.20 13.20 25.52
CA PHE A 342 -2.26 13.00 26.51
C PHE A 342 -2.44 14.18 27.47
N ASN A 343 -1.54 15.16 27.45
CA ASN A 343 -1.63 16.33 28.31
C ASN A 343 -2.68 17.32 27.74
N GLN A 344 -3.67 17.70 28.57
CA GLN A 344 -4.76 18.61 28.18
C GLN A 344 -4.37 20.08 28.21
N GLN A 345 -3.28 20.41 28.92
CA GLN A 345 -2.73 21.76 29.06
C GLN A 345 -1.36 21.89 28.38
N GLY A 346 -0.86 20.81 27.79
CA GLY A 346 0.46 20.77 27.17
C GLY A 346 0.50 21.45 25.81
N SER A 347 1.70 21.55 25.24
CA SER A 347 1.98 22.27 24.00
C SER A 347 1.23 21.75 22.76
N PHE A 348 0.79 20.49 22.80
CA PHE A 348 -0.02 19.87 21.74
C PHE A 348 -1.52 19.96 21.98
N SER A 349 -1.98 20.51 23.10
CA SER A 349 -3.41 20.68 23.39
C SER A 349 -4.10 21.60 22.38
N TYR A 350 -5.43 21.50 22.30
CA TYR A 350 -6.26 22.40 21.49
C TYR A 350 -7.67 22.50 22.10
N GLY A 351 -8.13 23.73 22.34
CA GLY A 351 -9.47 23.98 22.91
C GLY A 351 -9.71 23.30 24.25
N GLY A 352 -8.73 23.33 25.16
CA GLY A 352 -8.81 22.69 26.49
C GLY A 352 -8.78 21.16 26.47
N HIS A 353 -8.51 20.54 25.31
CA HIS A 353 -8.42 19.10 25.16
C HIS A 353 -7.00 18.67 24.79
N SER A 354 -6.59 17.49 25.27
CA SER A 354 -5.35 16.87 24.81
C SER A 354 -5.45 16.50 23.33
N ARG A 355 -4.33 16.48 22.61
CA ARG A 355 -4.33 16.09 21.19
C ARG A 355 -4.94 14.71 20.98
N ALA A 356 -4.72 13.77 21.91
CA ALA A 356 -5.36 12.46 21.92
C ALA A 356 -6.90 12.55 21.96
N ALA A 357 -7.44 13.42 22.81
CA ALA A 357 -8.88 13.64 22.92
C ALA A 357 -9.43 14.28 21.64
N CYS A 358 -8.76 15.29 21.07
CA CYS A 358 -9.15 15.89 19.80
C CYS A 358 -9.23 14.84 18.67
N VAL A 359 -8.20 14.00 18.54
CA VAL A 359 -8.17 12.91 17.54
C VAL A 359 -9.27 11.88 17.79
N ALA A 360 -9.54 11.53 19.05
CA ALA A 360 -10.63 10.62 19.40
C ALA A 360 -11.99 11.21 19.05
N ASN A 361 -12.21 12.50 19.27
CA ASN A 361 -13.44 13.21 18.91
C ASN A 361 -13.65 13.22 17.39
N LEU A 362 -12.59 13.54 16.63
CA LEU A 362 -12.62 13.55 15.17
C LEU A 362 -12.98 12.18 14.60
N ARG A 363 -12.35 11.11 15.13
CA ARG A 363 -12.67 9.73 14.72
C ARG A 363 -14.09 9.31 15.04
N ARG A 364 -14.65 9.77 16.17
CA ARG A 364 -16.05 9.47 16.55
C ARG A 364 -17.02 10.13 15.57
N ARG A 365 -16.76 11.38 15.18
CA ARG A 365 -17.53 12.07 14.13
C ARG A 365 -17.47 11.30 12.82
N PHE A 366 -16.27 10.98 12.35
CA PHE A 366 -16.05 10.23 11.11
C PHE A 366 -16.73 8.84 11.13
N ALA A 367 -16.61 8.10 12.23
CA ALA A 367 -17.23 6.80 12.38
C ALA A 367 -18.76 6.88 12.37
N LYS A 368 -19.35 7.93 12.99
CA LYS A 368 -20.79 8.20 12.91
C LYS A 368 -21.20 8.43 11.45
N ASP A 369 -20.43 9.23 10.72
CA ASP A 369 -20.72 9.53 9.31
C ASP A 369 -20.59 8.28 8.43
N ILE A 370 -19.75 7.29 8.76
CA ILE A 370 -19.74 6.00 8.04
C ILE A 370 -20.93 5.11 8.40
N GLY A 371 -21.68 5.42 9.46
CA GLY A 371 -22.80 4.61 9.96
C GLY A 371 -22.39 3.59 11.03
N LEU A 372 -21.23 3.75 11.65
CA LEU A 372 -20.79 2.89 12.75
C LEU A 372 -21.40 3.36 14.07
N LYS A 373 -22.23 2.49 14.70
CA LYS A 373 -22.75 2.71 16.05
C LYS A 373 -21.59 2.76 17.06
N CYS A 374 -21.25 3.95 17.52
CA CYS A 374 -20.16 4.17 18.47
C CYS A 374 -20.69 4.13 19.91
N THR A 375 -20.56 3.00 20.62
CA THR A 375 -20.81 3.00 22.07
C THR A 375 -19.56 3.49 22.84
N LYS A 376 -19.75 4.29 23.90
CA LYS A 376 -18.65 4.86 24.73
C LYS A 376 -17.65 3.78 25.23
N LYS A 377 -18.10 2.54 25.48
CA LYS A 377 -17.27 1.40 25.92
C LYS A 377 -16.25 0.94 24.86
N GLN A 378 -16.58 1.04 23.56
CA GLN A 378 -15.70 0.57 22.48
C GLN A 378 -14.47 1.47 22.22
N PHE A 379 -14.50 2.73 22.67
CA PHE A 379 -13.33 3.63 22.64
C PHE A 379 -12.50 3.57 23.93
N HIS A 380 -13.09 3.23 25.09
CA HIS A 380 -12.34 3.11 26.36
C HIS A 380 -11.31 1.97 26.37
N GLY A 381 -11.53 0.90 25.58
CA GLY A 381 -10.54 -0.16 25.39
C GLY A 381 -9.23 0.31 24.74
N ILE A 382 -9.25 1.45 24.04
CA ILE A 382 -8.10 2.05 23.34
C ILE A 382 -7.10 2.69 24.33
N MET A 383 -7.56 3.08 25.53
CA MET A 383 -6.68 3.57 26.58
C MET A 383 -6.15 2.46 27.49
N LYS A 384 -6.80 1.29 27.55
CA LYS A 384 -6.41 0.17 28.44
C LYS A 384 -5.67 -0.99 27.78
N SER A 385 -5.56 -1.07 26.44
CA SER A 385 -4.75 -2.14 25.83
C SER A 385 -3.26 -1.94 26.18
N LYS A 386 -2.80 -2.64 27.22
CA LYS A 386 -1.41 -2.67 27.67
C LYS A 386 -0.45 -3.27 26.62
N ASN A 387 -0.98 -3.88 25.54
CA ASN A 387 -0.21 -4.71 24.62
C ASN A 387 -0.26 -4.29 23.14
N TYR A 388 -0.52 -3.01 22.82
CA TYR A 388 -0.22 -2.50 21.47
C TYR A 388 0.78 -1.34 21.57
N PHE A 389 1.89 -1.51 20.83
CA PHE A 389 3.12 -0.70 20.71
C PHE A 389 4.15 -0.85 21.81
#